data_AF-A0A962YT45-F1
#
_entry.id   AF-A0A962YT45-F1
#
_cell.length_a   1.000
_cell.length_b   1.000
_cell.length_c   1.000
_cell.angle_alpha   90.00
_cell.angle_beta   90.00
_cell.angle_gamma   90.00
#
_symmetry.space_group_name_H-M   'P 1'
#
loop_
_entity.id
_entity.type
_entity.pdbx_description
1 polymer ?
#
loop_
_entity_poly.entity_id
_entity_poly.type
_entity_poly.pdbx_seq_one_letter_code
_entity_poly.pdbx_strand_id
1 'polypeptide(L)'
;MDPRLLEYYNRELQHLRELGGEFAREFPKIAGRLGLEGFECADPYVERLLEGFSFLAGRVRLKMDDEFPRFTQHLLEIVYPHYLAPTPSMLV
;
A
#
# COMPACT_ATOMS: atom_id res chain seq x y z
N MET A 1 12.62 -4.40 -12.50
CA MET A 1 11.68 -3.69 -11.61
C MET A 1 10.27 -4.17 -11.95
N ASP A 2 9.45 -4.51 -10.95
CA ASP A 2 8.05 -4.91 -11.18
C ASP A 2 7.26 -3.70 -11.71
N PRO A 3 6.60 -3.79 -12.89
CA PRO A 3 5.84 -2.69 -13.46
C PRO A 3 4.67 -2.23 -12.57
N ARG A 4 4.11 -3.14 -11.75
CA ARG A 4 3.01 -2.82 -10.81
C ARG A 4 3.45 -1.78 -9.78
N LEU A 5 4.73 -1.71 -9.44
CA LEU A 5 5.25 -0.82 -8.39
C LEU A 5 4.91 0.66 -8.63
N LEU A 6 4.83 1.09 -9.90
CA LEU A 6 4.47 2.47 -10.24
C LEU A 6 3.04 2.80 -9.79
N GLU A 7 2.10 1.87 -9.93
CA GLU A 7 0.72 2.06 -9.49
C GLU A 7 0.63 2.15 -7.97
N TYR A 8 1.33 1.27 -7.25
CA TYR A 8 1.41 1.31 -5.79
C TYR A 8 2.04 2.61 -5.29
N TYR A 9 3.13 3.05 -5.91
CA TYR A 9 3.77 4.32 -5.60
C TYR A 9 2.80 5.50 -5.75
N ASN A 10 2.12 5.61 -6.90
CA ASN A 10 1.18 6.70 -7.15
C ASN A 10 0.01 6.66 -6.17
N ARG A 11 -0.50 5.46 -5.86
CA ARG A 11 -1.57 5.28 -4.87
C ARG A 11 -1.16 5.72 -3.47
N GLU A 12 0.03 5.31 -3.00
CA GLU A 12 0.54 5.72 -1.68
C GLU A 12 0.87 7.21 -1.63
N LEU A 13 1.39 7.79 -2.72
CA LEU A 13 1.66 9.23 -2.80
C LEU A 13 0.36 10.04 -2.70
N GLN A 14 -0.68 9.63 -3.44
CA GLN A 14 -1.99 10.25 -3.35
C GLN A 14 -2.58 10.11 -1.94
N HIS A 15 -2.54 8.91 -1.38
CA HIS A 15 -3.04 8.63 -0.04
C HIS A 15 -2.35 9.50 1.02
N LEU A 16 -1.03 9.66 0.93
CA LEU A 16 -0.26 10.51 1.83
C LEU A 16 -0.68 11.98 1.74
N ARG A 17 -0.94 12.49 0.53
CA ARG A 17 -1.41 13.87 0.32
C ARG A 17 -2.80 14.08 0.90
N GLU A 18 -3.72 13.14 0.68
CA GLU A 18 -5.09 13.19 1.21
C GLU A 18 -5.09 13.18 2.74
N LEU A 19 -4.35 12.23 3.35
CA LEU A 19 -4.17 12.15 4.81
C LEU A 19 -3.49 13.38 5.39
N GLY A 20 -2.47 13.91 4.70
CA GLY A 20 -1.80 15.15 5.09
C GLY A 20 -2.78 16.33 5.14
N GLY A 21 -3.68 16.43 4.16
CA GLY A 21 -4.72 17.45 4.11
C GLY A 21 -5.82 17.27 5.17
N GLU A 22 -6.16 16.03 5.54
CA GLU A 22 -7.05 15.74 6.67
C GLU A 22 -6.39 16.13 8.00
N PHE A 23 -5.15 15.72 8.22
CA PHE A 23 -4.36 16.08 9.40
C PHE A 23 -4.21 17.60 9.54
N ALA A 24 -3.99 18.31 8.44
CA ALA A 24 -3.89 19.77 8.46
C ALA A 24 -5.20 20.46 8.84
N ARG A 25 -6.35 19.93 8.44
CA ARG A 25 -7.66 20.43 8.83
C ARG A 25 -7.96 20.19 10.30
N GLU A 26 -7.56 19.04 10.84
CA GLU A 26 -7.82 18.68 12.24
C GLU A 26 -6.85 19.37 13.22
N PHE A 27 -5.59 19.54 12.82
CA PHE A 27 -4.53 20.09 13.67
C PHE A 27 -3.80 21.29 13.02
N PRO A 28 -4.49 22.42 12.75
CA PRO A 28 -3.94 23.53 11.98
C PRO A 28 -2.68 24.13 12.61
N LYS A 29 -2.63 24.26 13.94
CA LYS A 29 -1.43 24.78 14.64
C LYS A 29 -0.19 23.92 14.45
N ILE A 30 -0.36 22.61 14.34
CA ILE A 30 0.75 21.66 14.17
C ILE A 30 1.13 21.61 12.70
N ALA A 31 0.14 21.49 11.81
CA ALA A 31 0.34 21.46 10.37
C ALA A 31 1.02 22.73 9.82
N GLY A 32 0.71 23.91 10.36
CA GLY A 32 1.41 25.15 10.02
C GLY A 32 2.89 25.13 10.37
N ARG A 33 3.29 24.44 11.45
CA ARG A 33 4.71 24.25 11.79
C ARG A 33 5.40 23.25 10.87
N LEU A 34 4.66 22.30 10.30
CA LEU A 34 5.16 21.31 9.37
C LEU A 34 5.11 21.78 7.90
N GLY A 35 4.52 22.94 7.59
CA GLY A 35 4.35 23.40 6.22
C GLY A 35 3.39 22.54 5.40
N LEU A 36 2.41 21.91 6.07
CA LEU A 36 1.36 21.09 5.47
C LEU A 36 0.07 21.90 5.20
N GLU A 37 0.14 23.22 5.31
CA GLU A 37 -0.97 24.12 5.01
C GLU A 37 -1.18 24.24 3.50
N GLY A 38 -1.93 23.31 2.90
CA GLY A 38 -2.30 23.33 1.48
C GLY A 38 -1.97 22.03 0.74
N PHE A 39 -2.30 22.00 -0.56
CA PHE A 39 -2.09 20.83 -1.42
C PHE A 39 -0.63 20.64 -1.86
N GLU A 40 0.19 21.70 -1.71
CA GLU A 40 1.59 21.73 -2.12
C GLU A 40 2.47 21.91 -0.89
N CYS A 41 3.39 20.97 -0.66
CA CYS A 41 4.38 21.11 0.40
C CYS A 41 5.34 22.25 0.01
N ALA A 42 5.52 23.23 0.90
CA ALA A 42 6.29 24.43 0.58
C ALA A 42 7.79 24.17 0.35
N ASP A 43 8.32 23.02 0.80
CA ASP A 43 9.74 22.66 0.69
C ASP A 43 9.96 21.49 -0.29
N PRO A 44 10.70 21.71 -1.41
CA PRO A 44 11.03 20.66 -2.39
C PRO A 44 11.79 19.46 -1.81
N TYR A 45 12.56 19.64 -0.75
CA TYR A 45 13.29 18.55 -0.10
C TYR A 45 12.37 17.67 0.74
N VAL A 46 11.37 18.28 1.39
CA VAL A 46 10.34 17.55 2.13
C VAL A 46 9.45 16.79 1.15
N GLU A 47 9.07 17.41 0.02
CA GLU A 47 8.29 16.71 -1.01
C GLU A 47 9.04 15.46 -1.53
N ARG A 48 10.33 15.58 -1.85
CA ARG A 48 11.16 14.42 -2.23
C ARG A 48 11.27 13.36 -1.14
N LEU A 49 11.30 13.76 0.13
CA LEU A 49 11.29 12.82 1.24
C LEU A 49 9.97 12.05 1.31
N LEU A 50 8.83 12.74 1.10
CA LEU A 50 7.50 12.13 1.08
C LEU A 50 7.32 11.20 -0.14
N GLU A 51 7.88 11.56 -1.30
CA GLU A 51 7.98 10.67 -2.46
C GLU A 51 8.86 9.44 -2.18
N GLY A 52 9.99 9.62 -1.50
CA GLY A 52 10.82 8.50 -1.04
C GLY A 52 10.08 7.58 -0.07
N PHE A 53 9.29 8.15 0.83
CA PHE A 53 8.44 7.41 1.75
C PHE A 53 7.34 6.63 1.01
N SER A 54 6.62 7.26 0.08
CA SER A 54 5.57 6.59 -0.71
C SER A 54 6.14 5.47 -1.57
N PHE A 55 7.38 5.62 -2.08
CA PHE A 55 8.09 4.53 -2.76
C PHE A 55 8.35 3.34 -1.84
N LEU A 56 8.83 3.57 -0.61
CA LEU A 56 9.05 2.48 0.36
C LEU A 56 7.72 1.84 0.79
N ALA A 57 6.70 2.64 1.09
CA ALA A 57 5.37 2.18 1.47
C ALA A 57 4.73 1.34 0.35
N GLY A 58 4.84 1.81 -0.90
CA GLY A 58 4.35 1.09 -2.07
C GLY A 58 5.00 -0.28 -2.24
N ARG A 59 6.31 -0.41 -1.96
CA ARG A 59 7.00 -1.71 -1.95
C ARG A 59 6.50 -2.64 -0.86
N VAL A 60 6.26 -2.12 0.35
CA VAL A 60 5.71 -2.91 1.45
C VAL A 60 4.33 -3.43 1.08
N ARG A 61 3.48 -2.56 0.53
CA ARG A 61 2.12 -2.93 0.17
C ARG A 61 2.05 -3.93 -0.97
N LEU A 62 2.87 -3.75 -2.00
CA LEU A 62 3.03 -4.75 -3.07
C LEU A 62 3.41 -6.12 -2.49
N LYS A 63 4.37 -6.16 -1.56
CA LYS A 63 4.79 -7.40 -0.91
C LYS A 63 3.69 -8.02 -0.05
N MET A 64 2.92 -7.20 0.66
CA MET A 64 1.78 -7.69 1.44
C MET A 64 0.70 -8.31 0.55
N ASP A 65 0.37 -7.65 -0.56
CA ASP A 65 -0.65 -8.12 -1.49
C ASP A 65 -0.22 -9.42 -2.20
N ASP A 66 1.08 -9.58 -2.50
CA ASP A 66 1.61 -10.84 -3.06
C ASP A 66 1.62 -12.00 -2.02
N GLU A 67 1.78 -11.73 -0.72
CA GLU A 67 1.80 -12.76 0.33
C GLU A 67 0.40 -13.15 0.83
N PHE A 68 -0.59 -12.27 0.70
CA PHE A 68 -1.94 -12.52 1.22
C PHE A 68 -2.63 -13.77 0.62
N PRO A 69 -2.59 -14.04 -0.70
CA PRO A 69 -3.16 -15.25 -1.27
C PRO A 69 -2.51 -16.51 -0.70
N ARG A 70 -1.19 -16.50 -0.50
CA ARG A 70 -0.46 -17.64 0.07
C ARG A 70 -0.93 -17.93 1.49
N PHE A 71 -1.09 -16.89 2.30
CA PHE A 71 -1.64 -17.04 3.65
C PHE A 71 -3.04 -17.67 3.63
N THR A 72 -3.95 -17.18 2.78
CA THR A 72 -5.31 -17.73 2.68
C THR A 72 -5.34 -19.17 2.17
N GLN A 73 -4.47 -19.54 1.22
CA GLN A 73 -4.35 -20.91 0.73
C GLN A 73 -3.92 -21.87 1.84
N HIS A 74 -2.88 -21.52 2.61
CA HIS A 74 -2.41 -22.36 3.73
C HIS A 74 -3.50 -22.55 4.80
N LEU A 75 -4.28 -21.50 5.07
CA LEU A 75 -5.41 -21.61 6.01
C LEU A 75 -6.48 -22.56 5.45
N LEU A 76 -6.77 -22.48 4.15
CA LEU A 76 -7.75 -23.36 3.50
C LEU A 76 -7.29 -24.82 3.47
N GLU A 77 -5.99 -25.09 3.34
CA GLU A 77 -5.43 -26.45 3.44
C GLU A 77 -5.70 -27.09 4.80
N ILE A 78 -5.70 -26.28 5.88
CA ILE A 78 -5.97 -26.77 7.25
C ILE A 78 -7.47 -27.02 7.45
N VAL A 79 -8.32 -26.09 7.02
CA VAL A 79 -9.76 -26.14 7.30
C VAL A 79 -10.51 -27.06 6.34
N TYR A 80 -10.13 -27.08 5.05
CA TYR A 80 -10.84 -27.83 4.02
C TYR A 80 -9.91 -28.30 2.87
N PRO A 81 -9.05 -29.32 3.13
CA PRO A 81 -8.00 -29.75 2.20
C PRO A 81 -8.54 -30.28 0.86
N HIS A 82 -9.75 -30.86 0.85
CA HIS A 82 -10.34 -31.47 -0.35
C HIS A 82 -10.69 -30.46 -1.43
N TYR A 83 -10.83 -29.16 -1.10
CA TYR A 83 -11.15 -28.13 -2.08
C TYR A 83 -9.93 -27.69 -2.90
N LEU A 84 -8.74 -27.81 -2.33
CA LEU A 84 -7.47 -27.52 -3.01
C LEU A 84 -6.85 -28.77 -3.63
N ALA A 85 -7.40 -29.96 -3.37
CA ALA A 85 -6.89 -31.20 -3.92
C ALA A 85 -7.18 -31.30 -5.44
N PRO A 86 -6.17 -31.64 -6.27
CA PRO A 86 -6.40 -31.88 -7.68
C PRO A 86 -7.30 -33.10 -7.88
N THR A 87 -8.27 -33.01 -8.79
CA THR A 87 -9.12 -34.16 -9.14
C THR A 87 -8.33 -35.17 -9.97
N PRO A 88 -8.23 -36.44 -9.55
CA PRO A 88 -7.52 -37.46 -10.32
C PRO A 88 -8.25 -37.75 -11.64
N SER A 89 -7.49 -38.21 -12.64
CA SER A 89 -8.08 -38.70 -13.89
C SER A 89 -8.88 -40.00 -13.64
N MET A 90 -10.02 -40.16 -14.32
CA MET A 90 -10.75 -41.43 -14.37
C MET A 90 -11.18 -41.74 -15.81
N LEU A 91 -11.29 -43.02 -16.13
CA LEU A 91 -11.89 -43.54 -17.35
C LEU A 91 -13.01 -44.50 -16.93
N VAL A 92 -14.14 -44.46 -17.66
CA VAL A 92 -15.31 -45.32 -17.42
C VAL A 92 -15.12 -46.65 -18.13
#